data_AF-A0A1D6GII2-F1
#
_entry.id   AF-A0A1D6GII2-F1
#
_cell.length_a   1.000
_cell.length_b   1.000
_cell.length_c   1.000
_cell.angle_alpha   90.00
_cell.angle_beta   90.00
_cell.angle_gamma   90.00
#
_symmetry.space_group_name_H-M   'P 1'
#
loop_
_entity.id
_entity.type
_entity.pdbx_description
1 polymer ?
#
loop_
_entity_poly.entity_id
_entity_poly.type
_entity_poly.pdbx_seq_one_letter_code
_entity_poly.pdbx_strand_id
1 'polypeptide(L)'
;MGISGTEVAKESSDIIILDDDFTSVVKVVRWGRSVYGNIQKFIEFQLTVNVAALVINVVAAVSSGDVPLNVVELLWVNLIMDTLGALALATEPPTDNLMKRNPVGRRHVK
;
A
#
# COMPACT_ATOMS: atom_id res chain seq x y z
N MET A 1 5.99 21.04 -17.15
CA MET A 1 4.76 21.85 -17.24
C MET A 1 4.01 21.51 -18.52
N GLY A 2 2.70 21.37 -18.44
CA GLY A 2 1.80 20.97 -19.52
C GLY A 2 1.57 22.06 -20.54
N ILE A 3 1.56 23.32 -20.12
CA ILE A 3 1.28 24.46 -21.01
C ILE A 3 2.61 25.08 -21.48
N SER A 4 3.50 25.40 -20.54
CA SER A 4 4.74 26.14 -20.82
C SER A 4 5.96 25.25 -21.06
N GLY A 5 5.83 23.92 -20.92
CA GLY A 5 6.95 22.98 -21.10
C GLY A 5 7.20 22.61 -22.56
N THR A 6 8.47 22.49 -22.94
CA THR A 6 8.90 21.97 -24.24
C THR A 6 8.48 20.50 -24.39
N GLU A 7 8.20 20.04 -25.61
CA GLU A 7 7.82 18.63 -25.87
C GLU A 7 8.90 17.65 -25.42
N VAL A 8 10.17 17.97 -25.65
CA VAL A 8 11.31 17.16 -25.19
C VAL A 8 11.34 17.04 -23.66
N ALA A 9 11.00 18.11 -22.93
CA ALA A 9 10.90 18.06 -21.48
C ALA A 9 9.67 17.24 -21.02
N LYS A 10 8.55 17.31 -21.74
CA LYS A 10 7.36 16.51 -21.44
C LYS A 10 7.61 15.02 -21.64
N GLU A 11 8.28 14.65 -22.73
CA GLU A 11 8.56 13.25 -23.08
C GLU A 11 9.62 12.60 -22.17
N SER A 12 10.52 13.41 -21.58
CA SER A 12 11.52 12.96 -20.61
C SER A 12 11.06 13.01 -19.14
N SER A 13 9.82 13.44 -18.87
CA SER A 13 9.28 13.58 -17.52
C SER A 13 8.39 12.40 -17.11
N ASP A 14 8.55 11.90 -15.87
CA ASP A 14 7.66 10.88 -15.30
C ASP A 14 6.27 11.43 -14.91
N ILE A 15 6.19 12.73 -14.59
CA ILE A 15 4.95 13.41 -14.16
C ILE A 15 4.86 14.77 -14.84
N ILE A 16 3.73 15.04 -15.51
CA ILE A 16 3.43 16.31 -16.17
C ILE A 16 2.31 17.02 -15.42
N ILE A 17 2.60 18.23 -14.93
CA ILE A 17 1.61 19.13 -14.33
C ILE A 17 0.84 19.82 -15.45
N LEU A 18 -0.42 19.43 -15.68
CA LEU A 18 -1.24 19.89 -16.82
C LEU A 18 -1.67 21.36 -16.70
N ASP A 19 -1.86 21.85 -15.48
CA ASP A 19 -2.37 23.18 -15.14
C ASP A 19 -1.27 24.22 -14.86
N ASP A 20 0.01 23.84 -14.99
CA ASP A 20 1.18 24.66 -14.67
C ASP A 20 1.20 25.25 -13.22
N ASP A 21 0.37 24.73 -12.31
CA ASP A 21 0.28 25.17 -10.93
C ASP A 21 1.15 24.31 -10.00
N PHE A 22 2.06 24.93 -9.25
CA PHE A 22 2.89 24.26 -8.25
C PHE A 22 2.06 23.68 -7.09
N THR A 23 0.84 24.16 -6.87
CA THR A 23 -0.07 23.56 -5.87
C THR A 23 -0.40 22.11 -6.22
N SER A 24 -0.40 21.74 -7.51
CA SER A 24 -0.60 20.36 -7.96
C SER A 24 0.53 19.44 -7.50
N VAL A 25 1.77 19.94 -7.34
CA VAL A 25 2.88 19.17 -6.73
C VAL A 25 2.56 18.81 -5.28
N VAL A 26 2.04 19.77 -4.51
CA VAL A 26 1.69 19.54 -3.10
C VAL A 26 0.55 18.52 -2.98
N LYS A 27 -0.43 18.55 -3.89
CA LYS A 27 -1.51 17.55 -3.96
C LYS A 27 -0.96 16.15 -4.26
N VAL A 28 -0.04 16.02 -5.21
CA VAL A 28 0.61 14.74 -5.55
C VAL A 28 1.40 14.19 -4.37
N VAL A 29 2.18 15.03 -3.67
CA VAL A 29 2.92 14.60 -2.47
C VAL A 29 1.95 14.14 -1.37
N ARG A 30 0.84 14.84 -1.15
CA ARG A 30 -0.19 14.43 -0.19
C ARG A 30 -0.79 13.07 -0.54
N TRP A 31 -1.10 12.84 -1.82
CA TRP A 31 -1.58 11.55 -2.32
C TRP A 31 -0.55 10.44 -2.11
N GLY A 32 0.70 10.66 -2.48
CA GLY A 32 1.77 9.67 -2.29
C GLY A 32 1.97 9.28 -0.82
N ARG A 33 1.88 10.26 0.10
CA ARG A 33 1.92 9.99 1.55
C ARG A 33 0.73 9.15 2.02
N SER A 34 -0.46 9.43 1.50
CA SER A 34 -1.67 8.67 1.84
C SER A 34 -1.54 7.22 1.39
N VAL A 35 -1.13 6.99 0.14
CA VAL A 35 -0.90 5.66 -0.42
C VAL A 35 0.10 4.89 0.43
N TYR A 36 1.22 5.51 0.84
CA TYR A 36 2.19 4.86 1.72
C TYR A 36 1.59 4.40 3.05
N GLY A 37 0.79 5.24 3.71
CA GLY A 37 0.11 4.88 4.96
C GLY A 37 -0.86 3.72 4.79
N ASN A 38 -1.59 3.71 3.67
CA ASN A 38 -2.57 2.68 3.37
C ASN A 38 -1.88 1.33 3.04
N ILE A 39 -0.74 1.36 2.33
CA ILE A 39 0.10 0.18 2.09
C ILE A 39 0.59 -0.41 3.41
N GLN A 40 1.04 0.42 4.35
CA GLN A 40 1.54 -0.05 5.64
C GLN A 40 0.44 -0.78 6.42
N LYS A 41 -0.77 -0.23 6.49
CA LYS A 41 -1.92 -0.89 7.12
C LYS A 41 -2.30 -2.20 6.43
N PHE A 42 -2.25 -2.23 5.09
CA PHE A 42 -2.53 -3.43 4.31
C PHE A 42 -1.53 -4.54 4.62
N ILE A 43 -0.23 -4.23 4.67
CA ILE A 43 0.81 -5.19 5.02
C ILE A 43 0.64 -5.69 6.45
N GLU A 44 0.29 -4.81 7.40
CA GLU A 44 0.03 -5.18 8.79
C GLU A 44 -1.15 -6.17 8.90
N PHE A 45 -2.24 -5.92 8.17
CA PHE A 45 -3.39 -6.80 8.12
C PHE A 45 -3.04 -8.17 7.52
N GLN A 46 -2.38 -8.17 6.35
CA GLN A 46 -1.94 -9.40 5.66
C GLN A 46 -1.03 -10.25 6.54
N LEU A 47 -0.05 -9.63 7.19
CA LEU A 47 0.91 -10.32 8.03
C LEU A 47 0.25 -10.88 9.30
N THR A 48 -0.65 -10.11 9.92
CA THR A 48 -1.39 -10.55 11.11
C THR A 48 -2.22 -11.79 10.81
N VAL A 49 -2.93 -11.81 9.68
CA VAL A 49 -3.76 -12.96 9.30
C VAL A 49 -2.91 -14.18 8.95
N ASN A 50 -1.84 -14.00 8.18
CA ASN A 50 -0.93 -15.11 7.85
C ASN A 50 -0.27 -15.70 9.10
N VAL A 51 0.15 -14.87 10.05
CA VAL A 51 0.73 -15.33 11.33
C VAL A 51 -0.32 -16.04 12.18
N ALA A 52 -1.53 -15.49 12.30
CA ALA A 52 -2.61 -16.12 13.06
C ALA A 52 -2.98 -17.49 12.49
N ALA A 53 -3.13 -17.60 11.17
CA ALA A 53 -3.44 -18.86 10.49
C ALA A 53 -2.33 -19.90 10.69
N LEU A 54 -1.06 -19.48 10.61
CA LEU A 54 0.08 -20.34 10.89
C LEU A 54 0.06 -20.85 12.34
N VAL A 55 -0.13 -19.96 13.32
CA VAL A 55 -0.15 -20.33 14.75
C VAL A 55 -1.29 -21.30 15.05
N ILE A 56 -2.49 -21.05 14.53
CA ILE A 56 -3.64 -21.95 14.71
C ILE A 56 -3.34 -23.33 14.12
N ASN A 57 -2.79 -23.39 12.91
CA ASN A 57 -2.43 -24.66 12.28
C ASN A 57 -1.36 -25.43 13.06
N VAL A 58 -0.33 -24.74 13.56
CA VAL A 58 0.73 -25.37 14.36
C VAL A 58 0.16 -25.92 15.67
N VAL A 59 -0.65 -25.13 16.39
CA VAL A 59 -1.24 -25.54 17.67
C VAL A 59 -2.20 -26.72 17.46
N ALA A 60 -3.03 -26.67 16.42
CA ALA A 60 -3.99 -27.74 16.12
C ALA A 60 -3.30 -29.02 15.65
N ALA A 61 -2.25 -28.92 14.80
CA ALA A 61 -1.46 -30.07 14.38
C ALA A 61 -0.79 -30.78 15.57
N VAL A 62 -0.30 -30.02 16.55
CA VAL A 62 0.35 -30.57 17.76
C VAL A 62 -0.68 -31.16 18.74
N SER A 63 -1.86 -30.55 18.88
CA SER A 63 -2.87 -30.99 19.85
C SER A 63 -3.76 -32.12 19.35
N SER A 64 -4.14 -32.09 18.07
CA SER A 64 -5.22 -32.94 17.52
C SER A 64 -4.75 -33.85 16.39
N GLY A 65 -3.55 -33.61 15.82
CA GLY A 65 -3.04 -34.33 14.65
C GLY A 65 -3.72 -33.96 13.32
N ASP A 66 -4.98 -33.50 13.38
CA ASP A 66 -5.70 -32.93 12.24
C ASP A 66 -5.45 -31.43 12.11
N VAL A 67 -5.06 -31.02 10.90
CA VAL A 67 -4.84 -29.62 10.54
C VAL A 67 -6.19 -29.02 10.10
N PRO A 68 -6.77 -28.08 10.87
CA PRO A 68 -8.13 -27.60 10.64
C PRO A 68 -8.24 -26.64 9.45
N LEU A 69 -7.13 -26.06 8.96
CA LEU A 69 -7.12 -25.22 7.77
C LEU A 69 -6.22 -25.83 6.70
N ASN A 70 -6.83 -26.27 5.60
CA ASN A 70 -6.10 -26.83 4.47
C ASN A 70 -5.37 -25.71 3.69
N VAL A 71 -4.25 -26.05 3.03
CA VAL A 71 -3.41 -25.11 2.26
C VAL A 71 -4.24 -24.32 1.24
N VAL A 72 -5.27 -24.96 0.66
CA VAL A 72 -6.19 -24.35 -0.31
C VAL A 72 -7.10 -23.28 0.32
N GLU A 73 -7.51 -23.44 1.58
CA GLU A 73 -8.35 -22.46 2.28
C GLU A 73 -7.54 -21.23 2.67
N LEU A 74 -6.29 -21.43 3.12
CA LEU A 74 -5.35 -20.33 3.34
C LEU A 74 -5.11 -19.55 2.04
N LEU A 75 -4.93 -20.26 0.92
CA LEU A 75 -4.71 -19.64 -0.39
C LEU A 75 -5.91 -18.79 -0.81
N TRP A 76 -7.14 -19.31 -0.65
CA TRP A 76 -8.35 -18.56 -0.96
C TRP A 76 -8.55 -17.33 -0.07
N VAL A 77 -8.25 -17.43 1.22
CA VAL A 77 -8.29 -16.29 2.15
C VAL A 77 -7.28 -15.23 1.74
N ASN A 78 -6.06 -15.62 1.37
CA ASN A 78 -5.00 -14.71 0.95
C ASN A 78 -5.38 -13.96 -0.35
N LEU A 79 -5.96 -14.66 -1.32
CA LEU A 79 -6.39 -14.07 -2.60
C LEU A 79 -7.55 -13.05 -2.43
N ILE A 80 -8.54 -13.37 -1.59
CA ILE A 80 -9.63 -12.45 -1.26
C ILE A 80 -9.12 -11.25 -0.47
N MET A 81 -8.14 -11.46 0.39
CA MET A 81 -7.50 -10.39 1.17
C MET A 81 -6.75 -9.39 0.30
N ASP A 82 -5.99 -9.89 -0.68
CA ASP A 82 -5.22 -9.06 -1.61
C ASP A 82 -6.14 -8.21 -2.47
N THR A 83 -7.27 -8.75 -2.91
CA THR A 83 -8.27 -8.01 -3.69
C THR A 83 -8.99 -6.94 -2.87
N LEU A 84 -9.37 -7.23 -1.62
CA LEU A 84 -9.93 -6.24 -0.71
C LEU A 84 -8.91 -5.16 -0.33
N GLY A 85 -7.64 -5.52 -0.17
CA GLY A 85 -6.53 -4.60 0.07
C GLY A 85 -6.27 -3.65 -1.08
N ALA A 86 -6.25 -4.16 -2.32
CA ALA A 86 -6.17 -3.34 -3.52
C ALA A 86 -7.35 -2.37 -3.63
N LEU A 87 -8.56 -2.81 -3.27
CA LEU A 87 -9.74 -1.95 -3.23
C LEU A 87 -9.63 -0.86 -2.16
N ALA A 88 -9.16 -1.20 -0.96
CA ALA A 88 -8.92 -0.25 0.13
C ALA A 88 -7.86 0.80 -0.24
N LEU A 89 -6.77 0.37 -0.88
CA LEU A 89 -5.74 1.26 -1.44
C LEU A 89 -6.31 2.23 -2.47
N ALA A 90 -7.28 1.79 -3.27
CA ALA A 90 -7.94 2.62 -4.28
C ALA A 90 -8.99 3.59 -3.70
N THR A 91 -9.54 3.30 -2.51
CA THR A 91 -10.71 4.03 -1.97
C THR A 91 -10.42 4.94 -0.78
N GLU A 92 -9.30 4.81 -0.06
CA GLU A 92 -9.02 5.69 1.08
C GLU A 92 -8.55 7.10 0.62
N PRO A 93 -9.35 8.16 0.87
CA PRO A 93 -9.00 9.52 0.46
C PRO A 93 -7.87 10.11 1.33
N PRO A 94 -7.07 11.04 0.79
CA PRO A 94 -5.96 11.65 1.51
C PRO A 94 -6.44 12.47 2.71
N THR A 95 -5.95 12.14 3.92
CA THR A 95 -6.26 12.89 5.14
C THR A 95 -5.24 14.01 5.38
N ASP A 96 -5.71 15.23 5.69
CA ASP A 96 -4.84 16.41 5.87
C ASP A 96 -3.81 16.29 7.00
N ASN A 97 -4.06 15.42 7.98
CA ASN A 97 -3.11 15.16 9.08
C ASN A 97 -1.82 14.47 8.62
N LEU A 98 -1.79 13.85 7.42
CA LEU A 98 -0.57 13.25 6.88
C LEU A 98 0.52 14.28 6.63
N MET A 99 0.19 15.52 6.28
CA MET A 99 1.17 16.57 5.97
C MET A 99 1.93 17.08 7.21
N LYS A 100 1.40 16.83 8.42
CA LYS A 100 2.01 17.28 9.70
C LYS A 100 3.08 16.33 10.23
N ARG A 101 3.19 15.11 9.70
CA ARG A 101 4.25 14.16 10.07
C ARG A 101 5.53 14.51 9.31
N ASN A 102 6.69 14.27 9.91
CA ASN A 102 7.96 14.33 9.18
C ASN A 102 7.97 13.29 8.04
N PRO A 103 8.62 13.60 6.89
CA PRO A 103 8.75 12.67 5.79
C PRO A 103 9.50 11.42 6.23
N VAL A 104 9.08 10.26 5.70
CA VAL A 104 9.72 8.98 6.00
C VAL A 104 11.09 8.99 5.33
N GLY A 105 12.17 9.00 6.12
CA GLY A 105 13.53 8.99 5.59
C GLY A 105 13.83 7.68 4.88
N ARG A 106 14.30 7.74 3.63
CA ARG A 106 14.93 6.58 2.98
C ARG A 106 16.26 6.32 3.69
N ARG A 107 16.29 5.36 4.62
CA ARG A 107 17.56 4.72 4.98
C ARG A 107 18.01 3.91 3.77
N HIS A 108 18.89 4.49 2.96
CA HIS A 108 19.72 3.70 2.05
C HIS A 108 20.56 2.78 2.92
N VAL A 109 20.17 1.50 3.00
CA VAL A 109 21.07 0.45 3.42
C VAL A 109 22.07 0.32 2.27
N LYS A 110 23.29 0.82 2.51
CA LYS A 110 24.44 0.60 1.65
C LYS A 110 24.88 -0.86 1.74
#